data_AF-A0A3M0ZWU2-F1
#
_entry.id   AF-A0A3M0ZWU2-F1
#
_cell.length_a   1.000
_cell.length_b   1.000
_cell.length_c   1.000
_cell.angle_alpha   90.00
_cell.angle_beta   90.00
_cell.angle_gamma   90.00
#
_symmetry.space_group_name_H-M   'P 1'
#
loop_
_entity.id
_entity.type
_entity.pdbx_description
1 polymer ?
#
loop_
_entity_poly.entity_id
_entity_poly.type
_entity_poly.pdbx_seq_one_letter_code
_entity_poly.pdbx_strand_id
1 'polypeptide(L)' 'MFCNYAKEFLSQHNVPFEEKNVSNDESAFKELTEDLGIMTTPVIKVGDEVLVGFNQKRLRELLNLN' A
#
# COMPACT_ATOMS: atom_id res chain seq x y z
N MET A 1 2.50 -9.42 -8.60
CA MET A 1 3.52 -8.63 -9.33
C MET A 1 3.58 -7.19 -8.83
N PHE A 2 2.46 -6.46 -8.76
CA PHE A 2 2.43 -5.06 -8.31
C PHE A 2 2.73 -4.82 -6.82
N CYS A 3 2.37 -5.74 -5.92
CA CYS A 3 2.72 -5.62 -4.50
C CYS A 3 4.25 -5.63 -4.27
N ASN A 4 5.00 -6.37 -5.08
CA ASN A 4 6.47 -6.44 -4.93
C ASN A 4 7.12 -5.11 -5.35
N TYR A 5 6.64 -4.47 -6.41
CA TYR A 5 7.14 -3.15 -6.83
C TYR A 5 6.91 -2.07 -5.77
N ALA A 6 5.74 -2.09 -5.10
CA ALA A 6 5.46 -1.17 -4.00
C ALA A 6 6.46 -1.37 -2.84
N LYS A 7 6.68 -2.61 -2.41
CA LYS A 7 7.64 -2.93 -1.35
C LYS A 7 9.06 -2.58 -1.73
N GLU A 8 9.48 -2.92 -2.94
CA GLU A 8 10.83 -2.63 -3.42
C GLU A 8 11.08 -1.12 -3.47
N PHE A 9 10.10 -0.35 -3.95
CA PHE A 9 10.17 1.11 -3.93
C PHE A 9 10.34 1.66 -2.51
N LEU A 10 9.51 1.21 -1.57
CA LEU A 10 9.59 1.65 -0.17
C LEU A 10 10.93 1.27 0.46
N SER A 11 11.40 0.04 0.24
CA SER A 11 12.70 -0.45 0.72
C SER A 11 13.88 0.34 0.14
N GLN A 12 13.87 0.63 -1.17
CA GLN A 12 14.93 1.40 -1.83
C GLN A 12 15.04 2.83 -1.29
N HIS A 13 13.91 3.41 -0.85
CA HIS A 13 13.87 4.73 -0.23
C HIS A 13 14.01 4.69 1.30
N ASN A 14 14.35 3.53 1.88
CA ASN A 14 14.48 3.32 3.33
C ASN A 14 13.23 3.74 4.12
N VAL A 15 12.05 3.63 3.50
CA VAL A 15 10.78 3.96 4.15
C VAL A 15 10.35 2.75 4.97
N PRO A 16 10.13 2.87 6.28
CA PRO A 16 9.58 1.79 7.08
C PRO A 16 8.12 1.55 6.68
N PHE A 17 7.77 0.28 6.43
CA PHE A 17 6.41 -0.12 6.11
C PHE A 17 6.05 -1.45 6.74
N GLU A 18 4.76 -1.67 6.95
CA GLU A 18 4.21 -2.93 7.39
C GLU A 18 3.55 -3.64 6.19
N GLU A 19 3.86 -4.92 6.02
CA GLU A 19 3.18 -5.75 5.02
C GLU A 19 1.95 -6.42 5.65
N LYS A 20 0.77 -6.09 5.12
CA LYS A 20 -0.47 -6.83 5.40
C LYS A 20 -0.87 -7.65 4.17
N ASN A 21 -0.84 -8.98 4.30
CA ASN A 21 -1.21 -9.88 3.21
C ASN A 21 -2.68 -10.30 3.33
N VAL A 22 -3.54 -9.65 2.56
CA VAL A 22 -4.99 -9.91 2.54
C VAL A 22 -5.38 -11.33 2.10
N SER A 23 -4.48 -12.12 1.52
CA SER A 23 -4.76 -13.53 1.19
C SER A 23 -4.57 -14.46 2.40
N ASN A 24 -3.77 -14.06 3.38
CA ASN A 24 -3.47 -14.86 4.58
C ASN A 24 -3.98 -14.21 5.87
N ASP A 25 -4.38 -12.94 5.82
CA ASP A 25 -4.88 -12.16 6.95
C ASP A 25 -6.32 -11.71 6.64
N GLU A 26 -7.27 -12.41 7.25
CA GLU A 26 -8.70 -12.10 7.12
C GLU A 26 -9.04 -10.72 7.68
N SER A 27 -8.30 -10.23 8.69
CA SER A 27 -8.53 -8.91 9.27
C SER A 27 -8.09 -7.82 8.29
N ALA A 28 -6.94 -8.00 7.64
CA ALA A 28 -6.49 -7.10 6.58
C ALA A 28 -7.43 -7.12 5.37
N PHE A 29 -7.99 -8.28 5.02
CA PHE A 29 -8.99 -8.40 3.96
C PHE A 29 -10.30 -7.68 4.31
N LYS A 30 -10.76 -7.80 5.56
CA LYS A 30 -11.94 -7.05 6.04
C LYS A 30 -11.68 -5.55 6.07
N GLU A 31 -10.53 -5.09 6.57
CA GLU A 31 -10.17 -3.66 6.52
C GLU A 31 -10.19 -3.14 5.06
N LEU A 32 -9.67 -3.93 4.12
CA LEU A 32 -9.67 -3.57 2.70
C LEU A 32 -11.08 -3.47 2.10
N THR A 33 -11.95 -4.43 2.41
CA THR A 33 -13.26 -4.56 1.77
C THR A 33 -14.38 -3.85 2.52
N GLU A 34 -14.44 -3.96 3.84
CA GLU A 34 -15.47 -3.35 4.69
C GLU A 34 -15.14 -1.88 5.01
N ASP A 35 -13.91 -1.57 5.44
CA ASP A 35 -13.57 -0.19 5.84
C ASP A 35 -13.26 0.70 4.62
N LEU A 36 -12.52 0.17 3.64
CA LEU A 36 -12.11 0.95 2.46
C LEU A 36 -12.99 0.71 1.23
N GLY A 37 -13.80 -0.35 1.18
CA GLY A 37 -14.63 -0.67 0.01
C GLY A 37 -13.82 -1.11 -1.22
N ILE A 38 -12.57 -1.52 -1.05
CA ILE A 38 -11.64 -1.82 -2.15
C ILE A 38 -11.48 -3.33 -2.28
N MET A 39 -11.58 -3.81 -3.53
CA MET A 39 -11.43 -5.23 -3.88
C MET A 39 -10.17 -5.49 -4.71
N THR A 40 -9.31 -4.48 -4.90
CA THR A 40 -8.14 -4.53 -5.78
C THR A 40 -6.86 -4.26 -4.99
N THR A 41 -5.80 -4.99 -5.30
CA THR A 41 -4.48 -4.84 -4.69
C THR A 41 -3.42 -4.45 -5.75
N PRO A 42 -2.31 -3.80 -5.36
CA PRO A 42 -1.95 -3.36 -4.00
C PRO A 42 -2.76 -2.14 -3.54
N VAL A 43 -2.92 -1.99 -2.24
CA VAL A 43 -3.37 -0.73 -1.61
C VAL A 43 -2.28 -0.29 -0.65
N ILE A 44 -1.88 0.96 -0.73
CA ILE A 44 -0.82 1.55 0.07
C ILE A 44 -1.44 2.66 0.90
N LYS A 45 -1.40 2.51 2.22
CA LYS A 45 -1.88 3.51 3.16
C LYS A 45 -0.69 4.28 3.72
N VAL A 46 -0.69 5.60 3.60
CA VAL A 46 0.35 6.50 4.11
C VAL A 46 -0.32 7.50 5.04
N GLY A 47 -0.28 7.24 6.34
CA GLY A 47 -1.07 8.01 7.31
C GLY A 47 -2.57 7.83 7.07
N ASP A 48 -3.27 8.93 6.80
CA ASP A 48 -4.70 8.95 6.48
C ASP A 48 -4.98 8.80 4.98
N GLU A 49 -3.95 8.89 4.14
CA GLU A 49 -4.08 8.80 2.69
C GLU A 49 -4.06 7.34 2.22
N VAL A 50 -4.98 6.99 1.34
CA VAL A 50 -5.11 5.64 0.77
C VAL A 50 -4.89 5.70 -0.73
N LEU A 51 -3.87 4.99 -1.19
CA LEU A 51 -3.52 4.87 -2.60
C LEU A 51 -3.89 3.48 -3.12
N VAL A 52 -4.82 3.44 -4.07
CA VAL A 52 -5.25 2.19 -4.72
C VAL A 52 -4.38 1.92 -5.95
N GLY A 53 -3.82 0.71 -6.04
CA GLY A 53 -2.85 0.32 -7.05
C GLY A 53 -1.43 0.76 -6.70
N PHE A 54 -0.52 0.67 -7.67
CA PHE A 54 0.83 1.19 -7.54
C PHE A 54 1.02 2.41 -8.45
N ASN A 55 1.16 3.59 -7.87
CA ASN A 55 1.47 4.81 -8.57
C ASN A 55 2.71 5.45 -7.95
N GLN A 56 3.85 5.25 -8.60
CA GLN A 56 5.15 5.71 -8.10
C GLN A 56 5.21 7.23 -7.92
N LYS A 57 4.56 8.01 -8.78
CA LYS A 57 4.54 9.49 -8.68
C LYS A 57 3.77 9.93 -7.44
N ARG A 58 2.54 9.43 -7.26
CA ARG A 58 1.76 9.76 -6.05
C ARG A 58 2.41 9.23 -4.79
N LEU A 59 3.00 8.04 -4.81
CA LEU A 59 3.68 7.48 -3.66
C LEU A 59 4.89 8.33 -3.24
N ARG A 60 5.66 8.85 -4.20
CA ARG A 60 6.72 9.84 -3.92
C ARG A 60 6.18 11.09 -3.23
N GLU A 61 5.10 11.67 -3.76
CA GLU A 61 4.49 12.87 -3.20
C GLU A 61 3.95 12.64 -1.79
N LEU A 62 3.27 11.51 -1.55
CA LEU A 62 2.77 11.13 -0.21
C LEU A 62 3.90 10.91 0.81
N LEU A 63 5.04 10.38 0.37
CA LEU A 63 6.20 10.13 1.21
C LEU A 63 7.17 11.31 1.28
N ASN A 64 6.83 12.44 0.65
CA ASN A 64 7.71 13.62 0.53
C ASN A 64 9.11 13.28 -0.02
N LEU A 65 9.18 12.33 -0.96
CA LEU A 65 10.38 11.97 -1.70
C LEU A 65 10.44 12.84 -2.96
N ASN A 66 11.18 13.96 -2.88
CA ASN A 66 11.43 14.89 -4.00
C ASN A 66 12.35 14.29 -5.06
#